data_AF-F2AWY7-F1
#
_entry.id   AF-F2AWY7-F1
#
_cell.length_a   1.000
_cell.length_b   1.000
_cell.length_c   1.000
_cell.angle_alpha   90.00
_cell.angle_beta   90.00
_cell.angle_gamma   90.00
#
_symmetry.space_group_name_H-M   'P 1'
#
loop_
_entity.id
_entity.type
_entity.pdbx_description
1 polymer ?
#
loop_
_entity_poly.entity_id
_entity_poly.type
_entity_poly.pdbx_seq_one_letter_code
_entity_poly.pdbx_strand_id
1 'polypeptide(L)' 'MFAGSDRGGQTAATLMSLIATCKLLGVDPYRYLRDLLTELPSHQTDHLEEFLPDRWLQAHPEAKLTDHGKQK' A
#
# COMPACT_ATOMS: atom_id res chain seq x y z
N MET A 1 20.14 22.40 9.44
CA MET A 1 19.23 22.32 8.28
C MET A 1 19.24 20.87 7.78
N PHE A 2 18.18 20.10 8.06
CA PHE A 2 18.06 18.70 7.64
C PHE A 2 17.47 18.63 6.22
N ALA A 3 18.19 19.16 5.25
CA ALA A 3 17.83 19.11 3.83
C ALA A 3 18.18 17.74 3.20
N GLY A 4 17.80 16.65 3.90
CA GLY A 4 18.07 15.26 3.48
C GLY A 4 16.87 14.31 3.62
N SER A 5 15.83 14.68 4.37
CA SER A 5 14.73 13.75 4.68
C SER A 5 13.36 14.18 4.19
N ASP A 6 13.23 15.27 3.42
CA ASP A 6 11.93 15.69 2.87
C ASP A 6 11.31 14.55 2.04
N ARG A 7 12.14 13.90 1.21
CA ARG A 7 11.76 12.70 0.46
C ARG A 7 11.41 11.50 1.35
N GLY A 8 12.15 11.28 2.44
CA GLY A 8 11.87 10.17 3.36
C GLY A 8 10.58 10.36 4.15
N GLY A 9 10.31 11.58 4.62
CA GLY A 9 9.07 11.95 5.30
C GLY A 9 7.87 11.92 4.36
N GLN A 10 8.03 12.38 3.12
CA GLN A 10 6.97 12.37 2.12
C GLN A 10 6.64 10.94 1.64
N THR A 11 7.65 10.09 1.45
CA THR A 11 7.43 8.66 1.18
C THR A 11 6.71 8.01 2.36
N ALA A 12 7.12 8.25 3.61
CA ALA A 12 6.45 7.70 4.78
C ALA A 12 4.98 8.17 4.89
N ALA A 13 4.70 9.45 4.63
CA ALA A 13 3.34 10.00 4.61
C ALA A 13 2.48 9.37 3.51
N THR A 14 3.07 9.11 2.34
CA THR A 14 2.41 8.44 1.22
C THR A 14 2.07 6.99 1.59
N LEU A 15 3.03 6.25 2.15
CA LEU A 15 2.83 4.87 2.62
C LEU A 15 1.77 4.79 3.71
N MET A 16 1.77 5.71 4.68
CA MET A 16 0.73 5.77 5.72
C MET A 16 -0.67 6.02 5.12
N SER A 17 -0.77 6.90 4.12
CA SER A 17 -2.02 7.18 3.43
C SER A 17 -2.52 5.96 2.64
N LEU A 18 -1.60 5.21 2.01
CA LEU A 18 -1.92 3.95 1.34
C LEU A 18 -2.40 2.89 2.34
N ILE A 19 -1.71 2.72 3.48
CA ILE A 19 -2.12 1.79 4.55
C ILE A 19 -3.52 2.13 5.07
N ALA A 20 -3.82 3.41 5.29
CA ALA A 20 -5.14 3.85 5.71
C ALA A 20 -6.21 3.50 4.66
N THR A 21 -5.88 3.66 3.37
CA THR A 21 -6.75 3.28 2.26
C THR A 21 -6.97 1.77 2.18
N CYS A 22 -5.92 0.96 2.35
CA CYS A 22 -6.02 -0.51 2.43
C CYS A 22 -6.97 -0.95 3.56
N LYS A 23 -6.88 -0.31 4.74
CA LYS A 23 -7.80 -0.58 5.85
C LYS A 23 -9.25 -0.24 5.52
N LEU A 24 -9.49 0.87 4.82
CA LEU A 24 -10.84 1.25 4.36
C LEU A 24 -11.40 0.26 3.33
N LEU A 25 -10.54 -0.31 2.49
CA LEU A 25 -10.91 -1.31 1.49
C LEU A 25 -10.98 -2.75 2.04
N GLY A 26 -10.60 -2.98 3.30
CA GLY A 26 -10.54 -4.32 3.88
C GLY A 26 -9.43 -5.19 3.27
N VAL A 27 -8.30 -4.57 2.93
CA VAL A 27 -7.12 -5.24 2.36
C VAL A 27 -6.03 -5.31 3.42
N ASP A 28 -5.31 -6.44 3.50
CA ASP A 28 -4.19 -6.57 4.42
C ASP A 28 -3.03 -5.62 4.03
N PRO A 29 -2.74 -4.58 4.83
CA PRO A 29 -1.76 -3.57 4.47
C PRO A 29 -0.33 -4.10 4.52
N TYR A 30 -0.06 -5.14 5.31
CA TYR A 30 1.27 -5.70 5.45
C TYR A 30 1.66 -6.48 4.19
N ARG A 31 0.74 -7.27 3.66
CA ARG A 31 0.93 -8.02 2.42
C ARG A 31 1.02 -7.10 1.21
N TYR A 32 0.13 -6.11 1.13
CA TYR A 32 0.20 -5.07 0.10
C TYR A 32 1.55 -4.34 0.11
N LEU A 33 2.02 -3.89 1.28
CA LEU A 33 3.31 -3.19 1.37
C LEU A 33 4.49 -4.10 1.04
N ARG A 34 4.43 -5.39 1.42
CA ARG A 34 5.48 -6.36 1.10
C ARG A 34 5.60 -6.58 -0.40
N ASP A 35 4.49 -6.80 -1.09
CA ASP A 35 4.47 -6.94 -2.56
C ASP A 35 4.94 -5.65 -3.21
N LEU A 36 4.41 -4.50 -2.78
CA LEU A 36 4.81 -3.19 -3.29
C LEU A 36 6.32 -2.95 -3.12
N LEU A 37 6.91 -3.21 -1.95
CA LEU A 37 8.35 -3.04 -1.72
C LEU A 37 9.23 -4.07 -2.43
N THR A 38 8.69 -5.25 -2.77
CA THR A 38 9.41 -6.30 -3.51
C THR A 38 9.40 -6.03 -5.01
N GLU A 39 8.32 -5.44 -5.51
CA GLU A 39 8.11 -5.15 -6.92
C GLU A 39 8.62 -3.76 -7.33
N LEU A 40 8.63 -2.77 -6.42
CA LEU A 40 9.16 -1.41 -6.65
C LEU A 40 10.60 -1.37 -7.22
N PRO A 41 11.57 -2.14 -6.69
CA PRO A 41 12.93 -2.14 -7.23
C PRO A 41 13.07 -2.99 -8.50
N SER A 42 12.11 -3.88 -8.75
CA SER A 42 12.14 -4.88 -9.83
C SER A 42 11.53 -4.34 -11.13
N HIS A 43 10.46 -3.55 -11.02
CA HIS A 43 9.77 -2.91 -12.13
C HIS A 43 9.68 -1.40 -11.84
N GLN A 44 10.50 -0.62 -12.56
CA GLN A 44 10.46 0.84 -12.54
C GLN A 44 9.02 1.32 -12.73
N THR A 45 8.54 2.13 -11.78
CA THR A 45 7.41 3.09 -11.69
C THR A 45 6.22 3.07 -12.69
N ASP A 46 6.35 2.52 -13.90
CA ASP A 46 5.32 2.36 -14.93
C ASP A 46 4.09 1.59 -14.43
N HIS A 47 4.28 0.60 -13.55
CA HIS A 47 3.19 -0.24 -13.04
C HIS A 47 2.68 0.20 -11.65
N LEU A 48 3.07 1.38 -11.16
CA LEU A 48 2.58 1.87 -9.86
C LEU A 48 1.04 2.02 -9.85
N GLU A 49 0.44 2.23 -11.03
CA GLU A 49 -1.00 2.27 -11.24
C GLU A 49 -1.67 0.89 -11.02
N GLU A 50 -0.98 -0.20 -11.34
CA GLU A 50 -1.43 -1.57 -11.07
C GLU A 50 -1.29 -1.93 -9.59
N PHE A 51 -0.38 -1.25 -8.90
CA PHE A 51 -0.28 -1.30 -7.45
C PHE A 51 -1.34 -0.47 -6.73
N LEU A 52 -2.29 0.20 -7.39
CA LEU A 52 -3.40 0.79 -6.61
C LEU A 52 -4.11 -0.33 -5.82
N PRO A 53 -4.52 -0.05 -4.57
CA PRO A 53 -5.09 -1.07 -3.69
C PRO A 53 -6.36 -1.73 -4.28
N ASP A 54 -7.06 -1.04 -5.18
CA ASP A 54 -8.22 -1.60 -5.92
C ASP A 54 -7.80 -2.64 -6.98
N ARG A 55 -6.70 -2.40 -7.70
CA ARG A 55 -6.17 -3.27 -8.76
C ARG A 55 -5.39 -4.44 -8.19
N TRP A 56 -4.55 -4.16 -7.19
CA TRP A 56 -3.83 -5.18 -6.45
C TRP A 56 -4.78 -6.18 -5.78
N LEU A 57 -5.93 -5.72 -5.27
CA LEU A 57 -6.95 -6.61 -4.72
C LEU A 57 -7.58 -7.55 -5.78
N GLN A 58 -7.65 -7.14 -7.05
CA GLN A 58 -8.09 -8.02 -8.13
C GLN A 58 -7.07 -9.12 -8.43
N ALA A 59 -5.77 -8.81 -8.32
CA ALA A 59 -4.69 -9.78 -8.48
C ALA A 59 -4.53 -10.71 -7.25
N HIS A 60 -4.83 -10.19 -6.06
CA HIS A 60 -4.69 -10.90 -4.78
C HIS A 60 -6.02 -10.95 -4.01
N PRO A 61 -7.02 -11.68 -4.52
CA PRO A 61 -8.32 -11.82 -3.84
C PRO A 61 -8.17 -12.46 -2.46
N GLU A 62 -7.10 -13.23 -2.21
CA GLU A 62 -6.82 -13.86 -0.92
C GLU A 62 -6.24 -12.89 0.13
N ALA A 63 -5.77 -11.71 -0.28
CA ALA A 63 -5.35 -10.65 0.64
C ALA A 63 -6.52 -9.76 1.11
N LYS A 64 -7.74 -10.03 0.62
CA LYS A 64 -8.97 -9.42 1.12
C LYS A 64 -9.18 -9.89 2.55
N LEU A 65 -8.80 -9.05 3.50
CA LEU A 65 -9.17 -9.19 4.89
C LEU A 65 -10.68 -8.91 4.98
N THR A 66 -11.47 -9.92 4.63
CA THR A 66 -12.92 -9.90 4.85
C THR A 66 -13.16 -10.11 6.35
N ASP A 67 -12.79 -9.11 7.15
CA ASP A 67 -13.24 -8.99 8.52
C ASP A 67 -14.25 -7.85 8.58
N HIS A 68 -15.52 -8.24 8.49
CA HIS A 68 -16.64 -7.43 8.98
C HIS A 68 -16.60 -7.40 10.53
N GLY A 69 -15.53 -6.84 11.09
CA GLY A 69 -15.26 -6.78 12.53
C GLY A 69 -15.64 -5.44 13.13
N LYS A 70 -16.94 -5.26 13.39
CA LYS A 70 -17.55 -4.36 14.38
C LYS A 70 -16.73 -3.15 14.86
N GLN A 71 -17.04 -1.97 14.34
CA GLN A 71 -17.00 -0.75 15.16
C GLN A 71 -18.42 -0.58 15.73
N LYS A 72 -18.62 -1.08 16.95
CA LYS A 72 -19.80 -0.85 17.78
C LYS A 72 -19.35 -0.09 19.02
#